data_AF-A0A518LLL8-F1
#
_entry.id   AF-A0A518LLL8-F1
#
_cell.length_a   1.000
_cell.length_b   1.000
_cell.length_c   1.000
_cell.angle_alpha   90.00
_cell.angle_beta   90.00
_cell.angle_gamma   90.00
#
_symmetry.space_group_name_H-M   'P 1'
#
loop_
_entity.id
_entity.type
_entity.pdbx_description
1 polymer ?
#
loop_
_entity_poly.entity_id
_entity_poly.type
_entity_poly.pdbx_seq_one_letter_code
_entity_poly.pdbx_strand_id
1 'polypeptide(L)'
;MRDTARWILRRAASSMRGIIVPMICHAPDPRDLAIRSSRSFVLAGLLLVFAIARPALGVDGWRDGFGLAATGPCDACDANCDTQHDIADIDHFIGLLLSGDFGCAPCAGDLDGNDLRDGRDVQMFVNCLLAPPVVGACCTAVNACTETTAAGCAGLWLGPNTTCESNPCAWGNLTAFRPQHGAAYFPFARTAVADAEETSATLGPGIRINAPGDSDPQGEDDLIEVTIEVAQPEIPIVLQRTHAALRVWLTRDKQSGSDVAFIGDVTLPLAMIGPAMTVWVEWADAAHGEGEIELLPESGAYTLDAIRFHTFHGVVLALGGEGQVPSVPVDANHGTFVVATALYGRGYDVHLYDEDNVSPNGSGSVLNEAVTAVAARQVSEIAIFGYSHGGGSTYDLAERLDIDRPGIGVFEIVVSSYVDAVENDSDFDLDQELRRPPSTQYHANHYQVGSFVDIFLDGGPVPNSNPPPTGLNVESTPWGAGSTHYLVDDYVQVRTYIQDNFESRLSR
;
A
#
# COMPACT_ATOMS: atom_id res chain seq x y z
N MET A 1 43.31 27.46 -17.04
CA MET A 1 42.70 28.32 -18.09
C MET A 1 41.20 28.13 -18.00
N ARG A 2 40.60 28.86 -17.06
CA ARG A 2 39.16 29.03 -16.89
C ARG A 2 38.74 30.18 -17.82
N ASP A 3 37.46 30.18 -18.22
CA ASP A 3 36.77 31.23 -18.98
C ASP A 3 37.03 31.30 -20.49
N THR A 4 36.34 30.48 -21.29
CA THR A 4 35.69 30.95 -22.52
C THR A 4 34.55 30.01 -22.93
N ALA A 5 33.38 30.58 -23.26
CA ALA A 5 32.26 29.95 -23.97
C ALA A 5 31.12 29.26 -23.18
N ARG A 6 30.67 29.90 -22.09
CA ARG A 6 29.25 29.95 -21.68
C ARG A 6 28.39 30.75 -22.67
N TRP A 7 28.45 30.46 -23.97
CA TRP A 7 27.88 31.34 -25.02
C TRP A 7 26.68 30.78 -25.79
N ILE A 8 26.18 29.56 -25.54
CA ILE A 8 24.99 29.04 -26.25
C ILE A 8 23.97 28.48 -25.26
N LEU A 9 23.54 29.35 -24.33
CA LEU A 9 22.25 29.25 -23.63
C LEU A 9 21.65 30.65 -23.66
N ARG A 10 20.95 31.01 -24.75
CA ARG A 10 19.92 32.08 -24.86
C ARG A 10 19.53 32.35 -26.34
N ARG A 11 18.59 31.56 -26.86
CA ARG A 11 17.57 31.89 -27.90
C ARG A 11 16.95 30.54 -28.33
N ALA A 12 15.65 30.27 -28.27
CA ALA A 12 14.50 31.13 -28.11
C ALA A 12 13.34 30.33 -27.49
N ALA A 13 12.83 30.81 -26.36
CA ALA A 13 11.45 30.60 -25.97
C ALA A 13 10.57 31.54 -26.83
N SER A 14 9.66 31.00 -27.63
CA SER A 14 8.31 31.55 -27.81
C SER A 14 7.44 30.62 -28.66
N SER A 15 6.17 30.52 -28.24
CA SER A 15 4.99 30.34 -29.09
C SER A 15 4.66 28.92 -29.58
N MET A 16 3.68 28.28 -28.95
CA MET A 16 2.28 28.39 -29.42
C MET A 16 1.27 28.00 -28.34
N ARG A 17 0.24 28.84 -28.25
CA ARG A 17 -0.96 28.69 -27.42
C ARG A 17 -2.02 27.88 -28.17
N GLY A 18 -2.78 27.10 -27.41
CA GLY A 18 -4.23 26.97 -27.55
C GLY A 18 -4.73 25.83 -28.44
N ILE A 19 -5.54 24.95 -27.86
CA ILE A 19 -7.00 24.84 -28.10
C ILE A 19 -7.55 23.86 -27.06
N ILE A 20 -8.40 24.38 -26.17
CA ILE A 20 -9.27 23.60 -25.28
C ILE A 20 -10.63 23.51 -25.98
N VAL A 21 -11.12 22.29 -26.22
CA VAL A 21 -12.49 22.02 -26.65
C VAL A 21 -13.22 21.33 -25.50
N PRO A 22 -14.34 21.85 -24.98
CA PRO A 22 -15.17 21.12 -24.04
C PRO A 22 -16.11 20.19 -24.82
N MET A 23 -16.08 18.90 -24.48
CA MET A 23 -17.04 17.91 -24.97
C MET A 23 -18.26 17.94 -24.06
N ILE A 24 -19.38 18.40 -24.62
CA ILE A 24 -20.71 18.35 -24.02
C ILE A 24 -21.33 17.01 -24.40
N CYS A 25 -21.65 16.17 -23.41
CA CYS A 25 -22.53 15.02 -23.61
C CYS A 25 -23.81 15.21 -22.80
N HIS A 26 -24.92 15.35 -23.54
CA HIS A 26 -26.30 15.32 -23.05
C HIS A 26 -26.65 13.93 -22.50
N ALA A 27 -27.35 13.91 -21.37
CA ALA A 27 -28.11 12.77 -20.88
C ALA A 27 -29.45 12.64 -21.62
N PRO A 28 -29.98 11.42 -21.81
CA PRO A 28 -31.39 11.20 -22.01
C PRO A 28 -32.11 10.82 -20.69
N ASP A 29 -33.13 11.60 -20.38
CA ASP A 29 -34.25 11.31 -19.46
C ASP A 29 -35.06 10.10 -20.00
N PRO A 30 -35.50 9.19 -19.14
CA PRO A 30 -36.89 8.77 -19.26
C PRO A 30 -37.61 8.63 -17.91
N ARG A 31 -38.51 9.58 -17.65
CA ARG A 31 -39.74 9.40 -16.87
C ARG A 31 -40.67 8.43 -17.61
N ASP A 32 -41.08 7.37 -16.91
CA ASP A 32 -42.48 6.96 -16.71
C ASP A 32 -42.52 5.46 -16.43
N LEU A 33 -42.92 5.08 -15.21
CA LEU A 33 -43.87 4.01 -14.95
C LEU A 33 -44.28 4.03 -13.48
N ALA A 34 -45.37 4.75 -13.24
CA ALA A 34 -46.14 4.67 -12.01
C ALA A 34 -46.85 3.31 -11.93
N ILE A 35 -46.66 2.58 -10.84
CA ILE A 35 -47.61 1.53 -10.41
C ILE A 35 -48.04 1.81 -8.98
N ARG A 36 -49.32 2.13 -8.86
CA ARG A 36 -50.10 2.24 -7.63
C ARG A 36 -50.19 0.88 -6.95
N SER A 37 -49.98 0.84 -5.64
CA SER A 37 -50.52 -0.22 -4.78
C SER A 37 -50.87 0.37 -3.41
N SER A 38 -52.12 0.81 -3.31
CA SER A 38 -52.81 1.17 -2.09
C SER A 38 -53.19 -0.07 -1.29
N ARG A 39 -52.81 -0.16 -0.01
CA ARG A 39 -53.56 -0.94 0.98
C ARG A 39 -53.60 -0.19 2.32
N SER A 40 -54.74 0.46 2.54
CA SER A 40 -55.22 0.85 3.86
C SER A 40 -55.48 -0.41 4.70
N PHE A 41 -55.06 -0.40 5.96
CA PHE A 41 -55.69 -1.20 6.99
C PHE A 41 -56.08 -0.27 8.15
N VAL A 42 -57.40 -0.19 8.35
CA VAL A 42 -58.06 0.34 9.53
C VAL A 42 -58.27 -0.84 10.46
N LEU A 43 -57.91 -0.73 11.74
CA LEU A 43 -58.69 -1.38 12.79
C LEU A 43 -58.57 -0.62 14.11
N ALA A 44 -59.72 -0.17 14.59
CA ALA A 44 -59.95 0.43 15.89
C ALA A 44 -60.42 -0.64 16.88
N GLY A 45 -59.99 -0.51 18.14
CA GLY A 45 -60.75 -0.80 19.35
C GLY A 45 -60.83 -2.25 19.84
N LEU A 46 -60.34 -2.51 21.05
CA LEU A 46 -61.19 -2.98 22.16
C LEU A 46 -60.49 -2.88 23.52
N LEU A 47 -61.14 -2.19 24.45
CA LEU A 47 -60.99 -2.38 25.89
C LEU A 47 -61.58 -3.74 26.27
N LEU A 48 -60.88 -4.54 27.08
CA LEU A 48 -61.54 -5.53 27.95
C LEU A 48 -60.74 -5.75 29.23
N VAL A 49 -61.42 -5.48 30.34
CA VAL A 49 -60.99 -5.77 31.72
C VAL A 49 -61.14 -7.27 31.99
N PHE A 50 -60.10 -7.91 32.51
CA PHE A 50 -60.23 -9.14 33.29
C PHE A 50 -59.35 -9.07 34.53
N ALA A 51 -59.98 -8.91 35.69
CA ALA A 51 -59.42 -9.30 36.97
C ALA A 51 -59.57 -10.82 37.09
N ILE A 52 -58.46 -11.55 37.18
CA ILE A 52 -58.44 -12.93 37.63
C ILE A 52 -57.48 -13.01 38.80
N ALA A 53 -58.05 -13.11 40.00
CA ALA A 53 -57.34 -13.57 41.18
C ALA A 53 -56.91 -15.03 40.96
N ARG A 54 -55.62 -15.33 41.18
CA ARG A 54 -55.14 -16.70 41.40
C ARG A 54 -54.26 -16.77 42.65
N PRO A 55 -54.29 -17.93 43.34
CA PRO A 55 -53.83 -18.05 44.71
C PRO A 55 -52.31 -18.22 44.78
N ALA A 56 -51.76 -17.78 45.91
CA ALA A 56 -50.40 -18.07 46.32
C ALA A 56 -50.15 -19.59 46.35
N LEU A 57 -49.19 -20.03 45.55
CA LEU A 57 -48.45 -21.27 45.77
C LEU A 57 -46.97 -20.89 45.74
N GLY A 58 -46.37 -20.96 46.93
CA GLY A 58 -44.93 -20.75 47.10
C GLY A 58 -44.14 -21.88 46.45
N VAL A 59 -43.06 -21.48 45.79
CA VAL A 59 -41.92 -22.36 45.52
C VAL A 59 -40.68 -21.49 45.70
N ASP A 60 -40.06 -21.62 46.87
CA ASP A 60 -38.71 -21.15 47.12
C ASP A 60 -37.72 -22.01 46.33
N GLY A 61 -36.74 -21.37 45.69
CA GLY A 61 -35.49 -22.01 45.31
C GLY A 61 -35.20 -22.07 43.82
N TRP A 62 -34.75 -20.94 43.25
CA TRP A 62 -33.71 -20.91 42.20
C TRP A 62 -33.29 -19.44 41.95
N ARG A 63 -32.25 -18.99 42.66
CA ARG A 63 -31.47 -17.79 42.33
C ARG A 63 -30.02 -18.09 42.70
N ASP A 64 -29.22 -18.44 41.71
CA ASP A 64 -27.76 -18.29 41.73
C ASP A 64 -27.23 -18.28 40.29
N GLY A 65 -26.51 -17.23 39.93
CA GLY A 65 -25.37 -17.38 39.02
C GLY A 65 -25.43 -16.81 37.60
N PHE A 66 -25.77 -15.53 37.40
CA PHE A 66 -25.24 -14.75 36.28
C PHE A 66 -24.92 -13.32 36.74
N GLY A 67 -23.73 -13.13 37.32
CA GLY A 67 -23.18 -11.82 37.62
C GLY A 67 -22.44 -11.26 36.41
N LEU A 68 -23.16 -10.62 35.50
CA LEU A 68 -22.57 -9.64 34.58
C LEU A 68 -22.61 -8.30 35.30
N ALA A 69 -21.49 -7.88 35.87
CA ALA A 69 -21.35 -6.52 36.39
C ALA A 69 -21.22 -5.58 35.18
N ALA A 70 -22.34 -5.01 34.73
CA ALA A 70 -22.34 -3.96 33.73
C ALA A 70 -21.67 -2.72 34.32
N THR A 71 -20.46 -2.38 33.85
CA THR A 71 -19.68 -1.20 34.26
C THR A 71 -20.07 0.08 33.49
N GLY A 72 -21.24 0.09 32.83
CA GLY A 72 -21.78 1.27 32.17
C GLY A 72 -22.51 2.21 33.14
N PRO A 73 -22.67 3.50 32.79
CA PRO A 73 -23.62 4.37 33.49
C PRO A 73 -25.01 3.70 33.47
N CYS A 74 -25.61 3.57 34.65
CA CYS A 74 -26.89 2.88 34.82
C CYS A 74 -28.00 3.64 34.07
N ASP A 75 -28.75 2.93 33.23
CA ASP A 75 -29.91 3.46 32.51
C ASP A 75 -31.18 3.15 33.32
N ALA A 76 -31.76 4.16 33.96
CA ALA A 76 -32.93 3.98 34.82
C ALA A 76 -34.20 3.58 34.03
N CYS A 77 -34.20 3.76 32.70
CA CYS A 77 -35.33 3.44 31.84
C CYS A 77 -35.34 2.01 31.32
N ASP A 78 -34.18 1.35 31.31
CA ASP A 78 -34.01 -0.05 30.94
C ASP A 78 -34.16 -0.92 32.19
N ALA A 79 -35.41 -1.27 32.52
CA ALA A 79 -35.74 -1.93 33.77
C ALA A 79 -35.34 -3.41 33.77
N ASN A 80 -35.12 -4.01 32.59
CA ASN A 80 -34.74 -5.41 32.44
C ASN A 80 -33.23 -5.59 32.09
N CYS A 81 -32.51 -4.50 31.82
CA CYS A 81 -31.11 -4.43 31.41
C CYS A 81 -30.78 -5.18 30.13
N ASP A 82 -31.69 -5.17 29.15
CA ASP A 82 -31.45 -5.73 27.82
C ASP A 82 -30.97 -4.69 26.80
N THR A 83 -30.72 -3.46 27.25
CA THR A 83 -30.27 -2.28 26.50
C THR A 83 -31.30 -1.67 25.56
N GLN A 84 -32.56 -2.11 25.64
CA GLN A 84 -33.68 -1.56 24.88
C GLN A 84 -34.66 -0.86 25.82
N HIS A 85 -35.37 0.13 25.27
CA HIS A 85 -36.51 0.76 25.96
C HIS A 85 -37.77 0.31 25.23
N ASP A 86 -38.31 -0.82 25.65
CA ASP A 86 -39.44 -1.45 24.99
C ASP A 86 -40.49 -1.98 25.99
N ILE A 87 -41.53 -2.63 25.47
CA ILE A 87 -42.64 -3.08 26.31
C ILE A 87 -42.23 -4.15 27.35
N ALA A 88 -41.10 -4.82 27.19
CA ALA A 88 -40.58 -5.81 28.13
C ALA A 88 -40.04 -5.15 29.42
N ASP A 89 -39.69 -3.87 29.36
CA ASP A 89 -39.32 -3.08 30.54
C ASP A 89 -40.52 -2.84 31.46
N ILE A 90 -41.74 -2.78 30.92
CA ILE A 90 -42.95 -2.47 31.70
C ILE A 90 -43.15 -3.50 32.81
N ASP A 91 -43.03 -4.80 32.48
CA ASP A 91 -43.24 -5.88 33.44
C ASP A 91 -42.17 -5.86 34.54
N HIS A 92 -40.92 -5.54 34.18
CA HIS A 92 -39.82 -5.42 35.13
C HIS A 92 -39.98 -4.18 36.01
N PHE A 93 -40.30 -3.02 35.44
CA PHE A 93 -40.56 -1.80 36.18
C PHE A 93 -41.70 -1.97 37.19
N ILE A 94 -42.81 -2.61 36.79
CA ILE A 94 -43.91 -2.95 37.70
C ILE A 94 -43.43 -3.89 38.82
N GLY A 95 -42.61 -4.89 38.47
CA GLY A 95 -41.96 -5.77 39.43
C GLY A 95 -41.17 -4.98 40.48
N LEU A 96 -40.30 -4.06 40.04
CA LEU A 96 -39.48 -3.21 40.89
C LEU A 96 -40.34 -2.32 41.81
N LEU A 97 -41.41 -1.74 41.27
CA LEU A 97 -42.35 -0.88 41.99
C LEU A 97 -43.11 -1.62 43.11
N LEU A 98 -43.50 -2.88 42.87
CA LEU A 98 -44.38 -3.64 43.76
C LEU A 98 -43.63 -4.50 44.78
N SER A 99 -42.48 -5.04 44.39
CA SER A 99 -41.74 -5.98 45.22
C SER A 99 -40.57 -5.34 45.97
N GLY A 100 -40.11 -4.16 45.52
CA GLY A 100 -38.88 -3.55 46.02
C GLY A 100 -37.63 -4.39 45.72
N ASP A 101 -37.72 -5.35 44.79
CA ASP A 101 -36.57 -6.16 44.39
C ASP A 101 -35.46 -5.26 43.82
N PHE A 102 -34.22 -5.72 43.90
CA PHE A 102 -33.12 -5.05 43.22
C PHE A 102 -33.21 -5.39 41.73
N GLY A 103 -33.37 -4.37 40.89
CA GLY A 103 -33.28 -4.54 39.46
C GLY A 103 -31.90 -5.02 39.06
N CYS A 104 -31.76 -5.31 37.78
CA CYS A 104 -30.48 -5.65 37.16
C CYS A 104 -29.39 -4.58 37.37
N ALA A 105 -29.77 -3.33 37.70
CA ALA A 105 -28.87 -2.28 38.17
C ALA A 105 -29.48 -1.47 39.34
N PRO A 106 -28.66 -0.80 40.18
CA PRO A 106 -29.14 -0.04 41.33
C PRO A 106 -30.12 1.10 41.00
N CYS A 107 -29.97 1.75 39.85
CA CYS A 107 -30.85 2.83 39.40
C CYS A 107 -32.03 2.35 38.53
N ALA A 108 -32.10 1.06 38.18
CA ALA A 108 -33.15 0.56 37.30
C ALA A 108 -34.51 0.85 37.92
N GLY A 109 -35.35 1.61 37.20
CA GLY A 109 -36.66 2.06 37.66
C GLY A 109 -36.70 3.20 38.68
N ASP A 110 -35.57 3.81 39.06
CA ASP A 110 -35.50 5.05 39.85
C ASP A 110 -35.11 6.21 38.92
N LEU A 111 -36.11 6.83 38.32
CA LEU A 111 -35.93 7.80 37.24
C LEU A 111 -35.79 9.24 37.75
N ASP A 112 -36.23 9.53 38.96
CA ASP A 112 -36.05 10.85 39.59
C ASP A 112 -34.76 10.94 40.43
N GLY A 113 -34.04 9.82 40.62
CA GLY A 113 -32.72 9.74 41.23
C GLY A 113 -32.74 9.98 42.74
N ASN A 114 -33.85 9.64 43.39
CA ASN A 114 -34.03 9.84 44.83
C ASN A 114 -33.74 8.58 45.67
N ASP A 115 -33.20 7.53 45.04
CA ASP A 115 -32.92 6.20 45.58
C ASP A 115 -34.18 5.39 45.96
N LEU A 116 -35.37 5.80 45.49
CA LEU A 116 -36.64 5.10 45.69
C LEU A 116 -37.31 4.83 44.33
N ARG A 117 -37.96 3.67 44.23
CA ARG A 117 -38.75 3.28 43.06
C ARG A 117 -40.21 3.32 43.46
N ASP A 118 -40.88 4.43 43.20
CA ASP A 118 -42.23 4.69 43.64
C ASP A 118 -43.13 5.31 42.56
N GLY A 119 -44.35 5.67 42.94
CA GLY A 119 -45.34 6.20 41.99
C GLY A 119 -44.89 7.45 41.23
N ARG A 120 -43.87 8.17 41.71
CA ARG A 120 -43.29 9.35 41.05
C ARG A 120 -42.49 8.96 39.81
N ASP A 121 -41.88 7.77 39.80
CA ASP A 121 -41.13 7.23 38.67
C ASP A 121 -42.03 6.81 37.52
N VAL A 122 -43.29 6.45 37.78
CA VAL A 122 -44.22 5.91 36.76
C VAL A 122 -44.37 6.86 35.57
N GLN A 123 -44.58 8.15 35.80
CA GLN A 123 -44.76 9.10 34.71
C GLN A 123 -43.44 9.31 33.95
N MET A 124 -42.30 9.29 34.64
CA MET A 124 -40.98 9.42 34.02
C MET A 124 -40.64 8.19 33.20
N PHE A 125 -40.95 7.00 33.71
CA PHE A 125 -40.77 5.73 33.01
C PHE A 125 -41.63 5.70 31.74
N VAL A 126 -42.91 6.06 31.83
CA VAL A 126 -43.80 6.17 30.65
C VAL A 126 -43.27 7.21 29.66
N ASN A 127 -42.76 8.36 30.14
CA ASN A 127 -42.15 9.36 29.26
C ASN A 127 -40.90 8.81 28.57
N CYS A 128 -40.12 7.96 29.24
CA CYS A 128 -38.93 7.35 28.68
C CYS A 128 -39.29 6.28 27.64
N LEU A 129 -40.24 5.41 27.96
CA LEU A 129 -40.74 4.37 27.07
C LEU A 129 -41.39 4.93 25.78
N LEU A 130 -41.97 6.12 25.88
CA LEU A 130 -42.60 6.84 24.76
C LEU A 130 -41.66 7.84 24.08
N ALA A 131 -40.45 8.06 24.63
CA ALA A 131 -39.47 8.90 23.96
C ALA A 131 -39.06 8.22 22.65
N PRO A 132 -38.99 8.95 21.53
CA PRO A 132 -38.41 8.39 20.32
C PRO A 132 -36.99 7.88 20.66
N PRO A 133 -36.60 6.69 20.16
CA PRO A 133 -35.28 6.16 20.40
C PRO A 133 -34.22 7.20 20.06
N VAL A 134 -33.23 7.36 20.93
CA VAL A 134 -32.17 8.34 20.69
C VAL A 134 -31.36 7.87 19.48
N VAL A 135 -31.44 8.64 18.39
CA VAL A 135 -30.68 8.39 17.17
C VAL A 135 -29.34 9.10 17.22
N GLY A 136 -28.36 8.52 16.54
CA GLY A 136 -27.03 9.09 16.34
C GLY A 136 -26.45 8.61 15.02
N ALA A 137 -25.38 9.26 14.58
CA ALA A 137 -24.60 8.84 13.42
C ALA A 137 -23.94 7.49 13.67
N CYS A 138 -24.10 6.59 12.70
CA CYS A 138 -23.51 5.27 12.64
C CYS A 138 -22.68 5.13 11.37
N CYS A 139 -21.41 4.77 11.56
CA CYS A 139 -20.43 4.64 10.50
C CYS A 139 -20.20 3.17 10.19
N THR A 140 -20.73 2.72 9.05
CA THR A 140 -20.68 1.30 8.65
C THR A 140 -19.58 1.01 7.64
N ALA A 141 -19.04 2.05 6.99
CA ALA A 141 -17.90 1.97 6.06
C ALA A 141 -17.31 3.39 5.87
N VAL A 142 -16.21 3.46 5.13
CA VAL A 142 -15.60 4.73 4.70
C VAL A 142 -16.65 5.60 4.00
N ASN A 143 -16.84 6.82 4.49
CA ASN A 143 -17.83 7.78 3.99
C ASN A 143 -19.30 7.30 3.99
N ALA A 144 -19.61 6.21 4.70
CA ALA A 144 -20.97 5.69 4.82
C ALA A 144 -21.51 5.96 6.23
N CYS A 145 -22.31 7.02 6.34
CA CYS A 145 -22.99 7.42 7.57
C CYS A 145 -24.49 7.18 7.44
N THR A 146 -25.09 6.55 8.46
CA THR A 146 -26.55 6.47 8.62
C THR A 146 -26.94 6.90 10.03
N GLU A 147 -28.07 7.59 10.19
CA GLU A 147 -28.59 7.92 11.51
C GLU A 147 -29.46 6.77 12.01
N THR A 148 -29.07 6.16 13.13
CA THR A 148 -29.76 5.00 13.72
C THR A 148 -29.56 4.97 15.24
N THR A 149 -30.26 4.08 15.93
CA THR A 149 -30.06 3.86 17.36
C THR A 149 -28.72 3.16 17.62
N ALA A 150 -28.21 3.20 18.84
CA ALA A 150 -26.98 2.46 19.19
C ALA A 150 -27.09 0.97 18.86
N ALA A 151 -28.21 0.33 19.22
CA ALA A 151 -28.49 -1.08 18.90
C ALA A 151 -28.68 -1.35 17.40
N GLY A 152 -29.13 -0.35 16.64
CA GLY A 152 -29.30 -0.44 15.19
C GLY A 152 -28.03 -0.17 14.40
N CYS A 153 -26.91 0.15 15.06
CA CYS A 153 -25.66 0.46 14.38
C CYS A 153 -24.80 -0.80 14.19
N ALA A 154 -24.56 -1.18 12.92
CA ALA A 154 -23.70 -2.29 12.57
C ALA A 154 -22.19 -1.94 12.54
N GLY A 155 -21.83 -0.68 12.85
CA GLY A 155 -20.46 -0.17 12.81
C GLY A 155 -20.16 0.73 14.01
N LEU A 156 -19.40 1.81 13.78
CA LEU A 156 -19.05 2.75 14.85
C LEU A 156 -20.19 3.74 15.10
N TRP A 157 -20.85 3.62 16.25
CA TRP A 157 -21.86 4.59 16.69
C TRP A 157 -21.19 5.77 17.40
N LEU A 158 -21.43 6.99 16.92
CA LEU A 158 -20.72 8.19 17.37
C LEU A 158 -21.37 8.88 18.58
N GLY A 159 -22.44 8.32 19.11
CA GLY A 159 -23.15 8.88 20.26
C GLY A 159 -24.51 9.48 19.91
N PRO A 160 -25.32 9.78 20.94
CA PRO A 160 -26.66 10.31 20.75
C PRO A 160 -26.64 11.71 20.17
N ASN A 161 -27.62 12.04 19.31
CA ASN A 161 -27.78 13.34 18.64
C ASN A 161 -26.63 13.75 17.71
N THR A 162 -25.71 12.84 17.38
CA THR A 162 -24.77 13.05 16.28
C THR A 162 -25.50 12.87 14.95
N THR A 163 -25.13 13.64 13.92
CA THR A 163 -25.83 13.66 12.63
C THR A 163 -24.88 13.31 11.49
N CYS A 164 -25.42 12.81 10.38
CA CYS A 164 -24.64 12.51 9.19
C CYS A 164 -24.38 13.73 8.28
N GLU A 165 -24.83 14.93 8.66
CA GLU A 165 -24.79 16.14 7.82
C GLU A 165 -23.37 16.58 7.43
N SER A 166 -22.37 16.27 8.25
CA SER A 166 -20.96 16.57 7.96
C SER A 166 -20.13 15.34 7.58
N ASN A 167 -20.77 14.18 7.33
CA ASN A 167 -20.11 12.87 7.22
C ASN A 167 -19.11 12.68 8.36
N PRO A 168 -19.59 12.51 9.61
CA PRO A 168 -18.73 12.41 10.78
C PRO A 168 -17.93 11.10 10.81
N CYS A 169 -18.11 10.20 9.84
CA CYS A 169 -17.36 8.96 9.78
C CYS A 169 -15.91 9.23 9.44
N ALA A 170 -15.02 8.66 10.25
CA ALA A 170 -13.60 8.68 9.99
C ALA A 170 -13.36 8.18 8.55
N TRP A 171 -12.62 8.97 7.79
CA TRP A 171 -11.87 8.44 6.66
C TRP A 171 -10.40 8.50 7.04
N GLY A 172 -9.67 7.49 6.60
CA GLY A 172 -8.23 7.43 6.67
C GLY A 172 -7.72 6.94 5.33
N ASN A 173 -6.51 7.35 4.99
CA ASN A 173 -5.80 6.91 3.81
C ASN A 173 -4.40 6.49 4.24
N LEU A 174 -3.97 5.35 3.74
CA LEU A 174 -2.59 4.94 3.73
C LEU A 174 -2.02 5.30 2.36
N THR A 175 -0.79 5.75 2.31
CA THR A 175 -0.08 5.94 1.04
C THR A 175 1.31 5.35 1.17
N ALA A 176 1.51 4.21 0.52
CA ALA A 176 2.81 3.56 0.43
C ALA A 176 3.67 4.24 -0.63
N PHE A 177 4.97 4.28 -0.39
CA PHE A 177 5.94 4.67 -1.41
C PHE A 177 6.73 3.46 -1.87
N ARG A 178 7.25 3.52 -3.10
CA ARG A 178 8.18 2.52 -3.62
C ARG A 178 9.47 2.49 -2.77
N PRO A 179 10.24 1.37 -2.77
CA PRO A 179 11.43 1.24 -1.94
C PRO A 179 12.42 2.37 -2.15
N GLN A 180 13.04 2.79 -1.06
CA GLN A 180 14.12 3.77 -1.07
C GLN A 180 15.44 3.13 -1.45
N HIS A 181 16.43 3.94 -1.81
CA HIS A 181 17.78 3.47 -2.13
C HIS A 181 18.80 4.43 -1.52
N GLY A 182 19.75 3.90 -0.76
CA GLY A 182 20.80 4.69 -0.10
C GLY A 182 20.27 5.92 0.66
N ALA A 183 20.86 7.09 0.39
CA ALA A 183 20.47 8.35 1.01
C ALA A 183 19.10 8.85 0.48
N ALA A 184 18.01 8.29 1.03
CA ALA A 184 16.62 8.54 0.66
C ALA A 184 16.18 7.85 -0.63
N TYR A 185 15.64 8.57 -1.61
CA TYR A 185 15.05 7.96 -2.80
C TYR A 185 16.02 7.87 -3.97
N PHE A 186 17.22 8.45 -3.89
CA PHE A 186 18.17 8.45 -5.01
C PHE A 186 18.67 7.04 -5.33
N PRO A 187 18.68 6.58 -6.60
CA PRO A 187 18.56 7.36 -7.84
C PRO A 187 17.15 7.45 -8.44
N PHE A 188 16.09 7.20 -7.67
CA PHE A 188 14.70 7.38 -8.06
C PHE A 188 14.04 8.63 -7.46
N ALA A 189 12.92 9.02 -8.06
CA ALA A 189 12.01 9.96 -7.41
C ALA A 189 11.23 9.25 -6.30
N ARG A 190 10.90 9.98 -5.23
CA ARG A 190 9.89 9.56 -4.24
C ARG A 190 8.57 9.31 -4.96
N THR A 191 8.21 8.04 -5.13
CA THR A 191 7.09 7.59 -5.96
C THR A 191 6.06 6.91 -5.10
N ALA A 192 4.90 7.54 -4.96
CA ALA A 192 3.74 6.91 -4.32
C ALA A 192 3.24 5.74 -5.17
N VAL A 193 2.85 4.66 -4.52
CA VAL A 193 2.06 3.60 -5.16
C VAL A 193 0.67 4.18 -5.41
N ALA A 194 0.09 3.93 -6.58
CA ALA A 194 -1.27 4.39 -6.85
C ALA A 194 -2.26 3.61 -5.97
N ASP A 195 -3.30 4.26 -5.44
CA ASP A 195 -4.29 3.62 -4.54
C ASP A 195 -4.84 2.30 -5.11
N ALA A 196 -5.08 2.23 -6.43
CA ALA A 196 -5.57 1.02 -7.09
C ALA A 196 -4.57 -0.16 -7.13
N GLU A 197 -3.30 0.10 -6.83
CA GLU A 197 -2.20 -0.86 -6.82
C GLU A 197 -1.75 -1.23 -5.40
N GLU A 198 -2.11 -0.46 -4.36
CA GLU A 198 -1.62 -0.66 -2.99
C GLU A 198 -1.99 -2.02 -2.40
N THR A 199 -3.14 -2.58 -2.77
CA THR A 199 -3.57 -3.92 -2.35
C THR A 199 -3.15 -5.03 -3.31
N SER A 200 -2.36 -4.72 -4.35
CA SER A 200 -1.90 -5.70 -5.32
C SER A 200 -0.71 -6.49 -4.79
N ALA A 201 -0.81 -7.83 -4.84
CA ALA A 201 0.29 -8.74 -4.50
C ALA A 201 1.52 -8.62 -5.43
N THR A 202 1.40 -7.85 -6.52
CA THR A 202 2.46 -7.73 -7.54
C THR A 202 2.71 -6.29 -7.98
N LEU A 203 1.83 -5.34 -7.66
CA LEU A 203 2.01 -3.91 -7.99
C LEU A 203 2.05 -3.03 -6.74
N GLY A 204 1.73 -3.59 -5.56
CA GLY A 204 1.87 -2.92 -4.27
C GLY A 204 3.31 -2.48 -4.02
N PRO A 205 3.61 -1.80 -2.90
CA PRO A 205 4.91 -1.18 -2.66
C PRO A 205 6.11 -2.10 -2.92
N GLY A 206 5.97 -3.39 -2.60
CA GLY A 206 7.09 -4.32 -2.53
C GLY A 206 8.01 -3.96 -1.35
N ILE A 207 8.69 -4.94 -0.77
CA ILE A 207 9.54 -4.73 0.40
C ILE A 207 10.74 -5.66 0.36
N ARG A 208 11.91 -5.18 0.77
CA ARG A 208 13.10 -6.02 0.91
C ARG A 208 13.06 -6.74 2.26
N ILE A 209 13.54 -7.97 2.30
CA ILE A 209 13.72 -8.72 3.55
C ILE A 209 14.82 -8.04 4.37
N ASN A 210 14.52 -7.61 5.60
CA ASN A 210 15.57 -7.09 6.47
C ASN A 210 16.26 -8.25 7.22
N ALA A 211 17.44 -8.64 6.74
CA ALA A 211 18.20 -9.69 7.39
C ALA A 211 18.81 -9.21 8.72
N PRO A 212 18.81 -10.03 9.79
CA PRO A 212 19.52 -9.69 11.01
C PRO A 212 21.01 -9.42 10.75
N GLY A 213 21.43 -8.17 10.95
CA GLY A 213 22.81 -7.73 10.69
C GLY A 213 23.00 -6.92 9.41
N ASP A 214 21.93 -6.69 8.64
CA ASP A 214 21.87 -5.58 7.70
C ASP A 214 21.82 -4.28 8.49
N SER A 215 23.01 -3.79 8.83
CA SER A 215 23.20 -2.57 9.60
C SER A 215 23.77 -1.52 8.67
N ASP A 216 22.96 -1.02 7.76
CA ASP A 216 23.17 0.30 7.17
C ASP A 216 22.32 1.35 7.91
N PRO A 217 22.72 1.78 9.13
CA PRO A 217 21.98 2.78 9.89
C PRO A 217 21.92 4.15 9.20
N GLN A 218 22.66 4.37 8.11
CA GLN A 218 22.63 5.62 7.35
C GLN A 218 21.84 5.50 6.03
N GLY A 219 21.56 4.27 5.59
CA GLY A 219 21.01 3.97 4.29
C GLY A 219 19.83 3.01 4.29
N GLU A 220 19.20 2.71 5.44
CA GLU A 220 17.96 1.91 5.61
C GLU A 220 17.05 2.01 4.36
N ASP A 221 17.25 1.07 3.44
CA ASP A 221 16.61 0.99 2.13
C ASP A 221 15.62 -0.18 2.09
N ASP A 222 15.60 -1.00 3.12
CA ASP A 222 14.67 -2.08 3.41
C ASP A 222 13.32 -1.59 3.97
N LEU A 223 13.29 -0.35 4.47
CA LEU A 223 12.07 0.26 5.00
C LEU A 223 11.24 0.94 3.92
N ILE A 224 9.93 0.68 3.98
CA ILE A 224 8.94 1.32 3.14
C ILE A 224 8.29 2.48 3.89
N GLU A 225 8.42 3.68 3.34
CA GLU A 225 7.71 4.85 3.84
C GLU A 225 6.21 4.69 3.59
N VAL A 226 5.41 4.92 4.63
CA VAL A 226 3.95 4.95 4.55
C VAL A 226 3.47 6.25 5.21
N THR A 227 2.69 7.02 4.47
CA THR A 227 1.97 8.16 5.04
C THR A 227 0.59 7.70 5.48
N ILE A 228 0.21 8.05 6.71
CA ILE A 228 -1.12 7.82 7.27
C ILE A 228 -1.80 9.19 7.31
N GLU A 229 -2.91 9.36 6.61
CA GLU A 229 -3.75 10.54 6.66
C GLU A 229 -5.10 10.20 7.29
N VAL A 230 -5.62 11.07 8.15
CA VAL A 230 -6.94 10.92 8.78
C VAL A 230 -7.68 12.24 8.80
N ALA A 231 -8.99 12.16 8.59
CA ALA A 231 -9.90 13.31 8.65
C ALA A 231 -9.99 13.95 10.04
N GLN A 232 -9.99 13.08 11.06
CA GLN A 232 -10.37 13.37 12.44
C GLN A 232 -9.29 12.79 13.35
N PRO A 233 -8.17 13.51 13.57
CA PRO A 233 -7.06 13.02 14.38
C PRO A 233 -7.43 12.80 15.86
N GLU A 234 -8.58 13.29 16.31
CA GLU A 234 -9.15 13.03 17.63
C GLU A 234 -9.75 11.63 17.79
N ILE A 235 -10.08 10.95 16.68
CA ILE A 235 -10.52 9.55 16.73
C ILE A 235 -9.28 8.67 16.85
N PRO A 236 -9.16 7.87 17.92
CA PRO A 236 -8.06 6.93 18.06
C PRO A 236 -8.08 5.92 16.90
N ILE A 237 -6.95 5.83 16.19
CA ILE A 237 -6.74 4.89 15.09
C ILE A 237 -5.65 3.88 15.48
N VAL A 238 -5.75 2.68 14.93
CA VAL A 238 -4.78 1.59 15.12
C VAL A 238 -4.35 1.05 13.77
N LEU A 239 -3.20 0.40 13.74
CA LEU A 239 -2.79 -0.45 12.62
C LEU A 239 -3.05 -1.90 12.99
N GLN A 240 -3.59 -2.66 12.04
CA GLN A 240 -3.64 -4.12 12.13
C GLN A 240 -2.75 -4.71 11.04
N ARG A 241 -2.06 -5.80 11.34
CA ARG A 241 -1.28 -6.55 10.36
C ARG A 241 -1.86 -7.93 10.13
N THR A 242 -1.69 -8.47 8.92
CA THR A 242 -2.05 -9.88 8.63
C THR A 242 -0.87 -10.84 8.73
N HIS A 243 0.35 -10.33 8.87
CA HIS A 243 1.57 -11.13 8.99
C HIS A 243 2.53 -10.59 10.04
N ALA A 244 3.05 -11.45 10.91
CA ALA A 244 3.92 -11.06 12.03
C ALA A 244 5.31 -10.55 11.62
N ALA A 245 5.73 -10.83 10.38
CA ALA A 245 6.96 -10.28 9.80
C ALA A 245 6.89 -8.76 9.61
N LEU A 246 5.69 -8.20 9.42
CA LEU A 246 5.52 -6.76 9.25
C LEU A 246 5.72 -6.05 10.58
N ARG A 247 6.70 -5.16 10.61
CA ARG A 247 6.94 -4.23 11.73
C ARG A 247 6.79 -2.80 11.25
N VAL A 248 6.49 -1.91 12.19
CA VAL A 248 6.24 -0.50 11.91
C VAL A 248 7.10 0.34 12.84
N TRP A 249 7.71 1.39 12.29
CA TRP A 249 8.61 2.29 12.98
C TRP A 249 8.17 3.75 12.80
N LEU A 250 8.34 4.57 13.82
CA LEU A 250 8.06 6.01 13.80
C LEU A 250 9.22 6.82 13.19
N THR A 251 10.42 6.26 13.13
CA THR A 251 11.58 6.88 12.49
C THR A 251 12.20 5.92 11.49
N ARG A 252 12.83 6.49 10.45
CA ARG A 252 13.50 5.71 9.41
C ARG A 252 14.71 4.96 9.93
N ASP A 253 15.49 5.57 10.80
CA ASP A 253 16.74 5.04 11.33
C ASP A 253 16.54 4.09 12.52
N LYS A 254 15.32 3.55 12.68
CA LYS A 254 14.94 2.58 13.73
C LYS A 254 15.44 2.99 15.12
N GLN A 255 15.31 4.27 15.48
CA GLN A 255 15.77 4.79 16.77
C GLN A 255 15.14 3.99 17.92
N SER A 256 15.89 3.77 18.99
CA SER A 256 15.38 3.05 20.17
C SER A 256 14.08 3.69 20.68
N GLY A 257 13.01 2.87 20.82
CA GLY A 257 11.67 3.32 21.22
C GLY A 257 10.83 3.93 20.10
N SER A 258 11.30 3.90 18.85
CA SER A 258 10.49 4.25 17.67
C SER A 258 9.68 3.07 17.12
N ASP A 259 9.87 1.86 17.65
CA ASP A 259 9.07 0.71 17.26
C ASP A 259 7.61 0.89 17.68
N VAL A 260 6.69 0.67 16.74
CA VAL A 260 5.26 0.64 17.01
C VAL A 260 4.89 -0.77 17.43
N ALA A 261 4.72 -0.96 18.74
CA ALA A 261 4.41 -2.27 19.31
C ALA A 261 3.02 -2.78 18.88
N PHE A 262 2.99 -4.03 18.40
CA PHE A 262 1.76 -4.78 18.17
C PHE A 262 1.45 -5.67 19.39
N ILE A 263 0.22 -5.60 19.91
CA ILE A 263 -0.31 -6.51 20.91
C ILE A 263 -1.13 -7.58 20.16
N GLY A 264 -0.49 -8.71 19.90
CA GLY A 264 -0.97 -9.65 18.88
C GLY A 264 -0.72 -9.06 17.49
N ASP A 265 -1.80 -8.75 16.78
CA ASP A 265 -1.76 -8.22 15.40
C ASP A 265 -2.31 -6.81 15.28
N VAL A 266 -2.63 -6.15 16.39
CA VAL A 266 -3.14 -4.76 16.42
C VAL A 266 -2.24 -3.88 17.29
N THR A 267 -1.97 -2.66 16.87
CA THR A 267 -1.21 -1.69 17.66
C THR A 267 -2.04 -1.12 18.80
N LEU A 268 -1.38 -0.48 19.78
CA LEU A 268 -2.07 0.54 20.57
C LEU A 268 -2.49 1.73 19.68
N PRO A 269 -3.43 2.58 20.13
CA PRO A 269 -3.78 3.78 19.38
C PRO A 269 -2.57 4.64 19.03
N LEU A 270 -2.48 5.05 17.76
CA LEU A 270 -1.40 5.90 17.29
C LEU A 270 -1.54 7.32 17.85
N ALA A 271 -0.43 7.87 18.35
CA ALA A 271 -0.39 9.24 18.86
C ALA A 271 -0.24 10.26 17.72
N MET A 272 -1.35 10.55 17.04
CA MET A 272 -1.40 11.55 15.95
C MET A 272 -1.25 12.98 16.52
N ILE A 273 -0.28 13.76 16.00
CA ILE A 273 -0.10 15.19 16.34
C ILE A 273 -0.79 16.12 15.32
N GLY A 274 -1.37 15.55 14.27
CA GLY A 274 -2.07 16.27 13.20
C GLY A 274 -2.83 15.31 12.28
N PRO A 275 -3.36 15.79 11.14
CA PRO A 275 -4.14 14.97 10.21
C PRO A 275 -3.29 13.98 9.41
N ALA A 276 -1.96 14.03 9.54
CA ALA A 276 -1.07 13.11 8.85
C ALA A 276 0.12 12.74 9.74
N MET A 277 0.62 11.52 9.59
CA MET A 277 1.90 11.07 10.13
C MET A 277 2.61 10.16 9.12
N THR A 278 3.92 10.00 9.28
CA THR A 278 4.71 9.05 8.50
C THR A 278 5.17 7.92 9.41
N VAL A 279 5.04 6.70 8.92
CA VAL A 279 5.60 5.49 9.53
C VAL A 279 6.47 4.77 8.49
N TRP A 280 7.27 3.83 8.96
CA TRP A 280 8.18 3.04 8.14
C TRP A 280 7.90 1.56 8.38
N VAL A 281 7.59 0.83 7.32
CA VAL A 281 7.23 -0.58 7.37
C VAL A 281 8.43 -1.43 7.00
N GLU A 282 8.67 -2.48 7.77
CA GLU A 282 9.78 -3.42 7.62
C GLU A 282 9.24 -4.85 7.45
N TRP A 283 9.91 -5.66 6.63
CA TRP A 283 9.74 -7.11 6.64
C TRP A 283 10.87 -7.77 7.43
N ALA A 284 10.58 -8.16 8.68
CA ALA A 284 11.58 -8.62 9.65
C ALA A 284 11.78 -10.15 9.71
N ASP A 285 11.09 -10.91 8.86
CA ASP A 285 11.30 -12.36 8.72
C ASP A 285 12.31 -12.62 7.60
N ALA A 286 13.13 -13.65 7.76
CA ALA A 286 14.08 -14.07 6.75
C ALA A 286 13.38 -14.73 5.55
N ALA A 287 12.18 -15.29 5.72
CA ALA A 287 11.44 -15.92 4.64
C ALA A 287 10.65 -14.89 3.81
N HIS A 288 10.55 -15.14 2.51
CA HIS A 288 9.63 -14.43 1.63
C HIS A 288 8.17 -14.62 2.06
N GLY A 289 7.35 -13.62 1.77
CA GLY A 289 5.93 -13.69 2.00
C GLY A 289 5.19 -12.44 1.57
N GLU A 290 3.92 -12.43 1.94
CA GLU A 290 3.03 -11.30 1.75
C GLU A 290 2.36 -10.96 3.08
N GLY A 291 1.98 -9.71 3.24
CA GLY A 291 1.24 -9.26 4.41
C GLY A 291 0.58 -7.92 4.14
N GLU A 292 -0.45 -7.61 4.90
CA GLU A 292 -1.22 -6.39 4.78
C GLU A 292 -1.09 -5.59 6.07
N ILE A 293 -0.99 -4.25 5.94
CA ILE A 293 -1.22 -3.29 7.02
C ILE A 293 -2.56 -2.63 6.74
N GLU A 294 -3.50 -2.79 7.65
CA GLU A 294 -4.80 -2.16 7.63
C GLU A 294 -4.83 -0.99 8.62
N LEU A 295 -5.46 0.10 8.23
CA LEU A 295 -5.78 1.23 9.09
C LEU A 295 -7.22 1.07 9.59
N LEU A 296 -7.43 1.09 10.91
CA LEU A 296 -8.74 0.94 11.52
C LEU A 296 -8.98 1.99 12.61
N PRO A 297 -10.24 2.32 12.93
CA PRO A 297 -10.55 2.94 14.21
C PRO A 297 -10.19 1.96 15.35
N GLU A 298 -9.88 2.45 16.55
CA GLU A 298 -9.56 1.61 17.72
C GLU A 298 -10.63 0.56 18.03
N SER A 299 -11.90 0.86 17.71
CA SER A 299 -13.01 -0.10 17.84
C SER A 299 -12.90 -1.34 16.96
N GLY A 300 -12.06 -1.31 15.90
CA GLY A 300 -11.95 -2.38 14.91
C GLY A 300 -13.22 -2.59 14.06
N ALA A 301 -14.14 -1.63 14.05
CA ALA A 301 -15.46 -1.81 13.45
C ALA A 301 -15.42 -1.98 11.91
N TYR A 302 -14.45 -1.37 11.23
CA TYR A 302 -14.26 -1.45 9.78
C TYR A 302 -12.83 -1.01 9.41
N THR A 303 -12.37 -1.45 8.25
CA THR A 303 -11.10 -1.02 7.64
C THR A 303 -11.29 0.33 6.95
N LEU A 304 -10.46 1.30 7.30
CA LEU A 304 -10.39 2.63 6.67
C LEU A 304 -9.62 2.55 5.36
N ASP A 305 -8.48 1.87 5.38
CA ASP A 305 -7.64 1.62 4.21
C ASP A 305 -6.69 0.45 4.46
N ALA A 306 -6.06 -0.09 3.41
CA ALA A 306 -5.13 -1.21 3.51
C ALA A 306 -4.02 -1.15 2.44
N ILE A 307 -2.79 -1.48 2.84
CA ILE A 307 -1.66 -1.69 1.94
C ILE A 307 -1.20 -3.14 2.03
N ARG A 308 -0.99 -3.78 0.87
CA ARG A 308 -0.40 -5.11 0.75
C ARG A 308 1.06 -5.05 0.34
N PHE A 309 1.91 -5.60 1.18
CA PHE A 309 3.34 -5.79 0.95
C PHE A 309 3.61 -7.19 0.43
N HIS A 310 4.60 -7.31 -0.45
CA HIS A 310 5.16 -8.56 -0.93
C HIS A 310 6.68 -8.43 -0.93
N THR A 311 7.38 -9.47 -0.52
CA THR A 311 8.84 -9.48 -0.56
C THR A 311 9.36 -9.69 -1.98
N PHE A 312 10.37 -8.95 -2.39
CA PHE A 312 10.97 -9.11 -3.72
C PHE A 312 11.69 -10.45 -3.90
N HIS A 313 11.28 -11.22 -4.90
CA HIS A 313 11.96 -12.47 -5.29
C HIS A 313 13.10 -12.27 -6.29
N GLY A 314 13.12 -11.11 -6.94
CA GLY A 314 14.06 -10.74 -7.99
C GLY A 314 14.65 -9.34 -7.79
N VAL A 315 15.86 -9.11 -8.32
CA VAL A 315 16.50 -7.79 -8.42
C VAL A 315 16.85 -7.46 -9.87
N VAL A 316 16.61 -6.20 -10.27
CA VAL A 316 16.94 -5.65 -11.58
C VAL A 316 18.13 -4.71 -11.45
N LEU A 317 19.20 -4.96 -12.20
CA LEU A 317 20.42 -4.15 -12.22
C LEU A 317 20.53 -3.50 -13.61
N ALA A 318 20.37 -2.18 -13.66
CA ALA A 318 20.43 -1.38 -14.88
C ALA A 318 21.74 -0.58 -14.94
N LEU A 319 22.53 -0.77 -15.99
CA LEU A 319 23.85 -0.18 -16.19
C LEU A 319 23.82 0.82 -17.35
N GLY A 320 24.07 2.09 -17.06
CA GLY A 320 24.23 3.14 -18.07
C GLY A 320 25.38 2.86 -19.03
N GLY A 321 25.45 3.61 -20.14
CA GLY A 321 26.63 3.65 -20.99
C GLY A 321 27.57 4.79 -20.62
N GLU A 322 28.75 4.85 -21.24
CA GLU A 322 29.78 5.87 -20.99
C GLU A 322 29.21 7.28 -20.74
N GLY A 323 29.36 7.77 -19.52
CA GLY A 323 28.93 9.11 -19.10
C GLY A 323 27.44 9.27 -18.81
N GLN A 324 26.66 8.19 -18.85
CA GLN A 324 25.27 8.16 -18.40
C GLN A 324 25.21 7.86 -16.90
N VAL A 325 25.08 8.92 -16.10
CA VAL A 325 24.91 8.80 -14.64
C VAL A 325 23.41 8.74 -14.26
N PRO A 326 22.98 7.85 -13.33
CA PRO A 326 21.63 7.87 -12.80
C PRO A 326 21.24 9.24 -12.21
N SER A 327 20.01 9.70 -12.46
CA SER A 327 19.55 11.03 -12.06
C SER A 327 18.05 11.09 -11.73
N VAL A 328 17.66 12.09 -10.93
CA VAL A 328 16.27 12.34 -10.50
C VAL A 328 15.89 13.79 -10.81
N PRO A 329 14.92 14.06 -11.72
CA PRO A 329 14.25 13.08 -12.58
C PRO A 329 15.23 12.44 -13.57
N VAL A 330 14.88 11.25 -14.08
CA VAL A 330 15.67 10.55 -15.09
C VAL A 330 15.81 11.41 -16.36
N ASP A 331 17.01 11.44 -16.94
CA ASP A 331 17.20 12.05 -18.27
C ASP A 331 16.42 11.24 -19.30
N ALA A 332 15.54 11.92 -20.05
CA ALA A 332 14.69 11.27 -21.04
C ALA A 332 15.47 10.71 -22.25
N ASN A 333 16.74 11.09 -22.40
CA ASN A 333 17.67 10.60 -23.44
C ASN A 333 18.65 9.54 -22.89
N HIS A 334 18.42 9.03 -21.68
CA HIS A 334 19.13 7.87 -21.15
C HIS A 334 18.14 6.71 -21.10
N GLY A 335 17.80 6.17 -22.27
CA GLY A 335 16.74 5.18 -22.46
C GLY A 335 16.83 3.96 -21.53
N THR A 336 18.04 3.51 -21.21
CA THR A 336 18.30 2.46 -20.21
C THR A 336 17.69 2.80 -18.85
N PHE A 337 17.92 4.01 -18.33
CA PHE A 337 17.35 4.44 -17.05
C PHE A 337 15.86 4.76 -17.13
N VAL A 338 15.34 5.12 -18.31
CA VAL A 338 13.90 5.24 -18.52
C VAL A 338 13.21 3.88 -18.36
N VAL A 339 13.79 2.80 -18.91
CA VAL A 339 13.29 1.43 -18.72
C VAL A 339 13.36 1.03 -17.24
N ALA A 340 14.49 1.28 -16.58
CA ALA A 340 14.66 0.99 -15.16
C ALA A 340 13.60 1.70 -14.29
N THR A 341 13.35 2.98 -14.56
CA THR A 341 12.31 3.78 -13.88
C THR A 341 10.91 3.23 -14.13
N ALA A 342 10.62 2.76 -15.35
CA ALA A 342 9.33 2.14 -15.67
C ALA A 342 9.11 0.81 -14.93
N LEU A 343 10.16 -0.02 -14.82
CA LEU A 343 10.11 -1.27 -14.04
C LEU A 343 9.94 -0.98 -12.54
N TYR A 344 10.66 0.00 -11.99
CA TYR A 344 10.50 0.44 -10.60
C TYR A 344 9.06 0.91 -10.33
N GLY A 345 8.48 1.69 -11.24
CA GLY A 345 7.08 2.11 -11.16
C GLY A 345 6.08 0.94 -11.19
N ARG A 346 6.46 -0.21 -11.74
CA ARG A 346 5.66 -1.45 -11.79
C ARG A 346 5.94 -2.42 -10.64
N GLY A 347 6.65 -1.97 -9.59
CA GLY A 347 6.85 -2.75 -8.37
C GLY A 347 7.94 -3.81 -8.46
N TYR A 348 8.97 -3.58 -9.28
CA TYR A 348 10.20 -4.38 -9.25
C TYR A 348 11.23 -3.75 -8.32
N ASP A 349 12.11 -4.55 -7.70
CA ASP A 349 13.32 -4.06 -7.01
C ASP A 349 14.37 -3.71 -8.07
N VAL A 350 14.53 -2.42 -8.36
CA VAL A 350 15.38 -1.95 -9.47
C VAL A 350 16.49 -1.07 -8.93
N HIS A 351 17.72 -1.28 -9.40
CA HIS A 351 18.87 -0.46 -9.07
C HIS A 351 19.49 0.10 -10.34
N LEU A 352 19.86 1.38 -10.31
CA LEU A 352 20.50 2.08 -11.43
C LEU A 352 21.95 2.34 -11.06
N TYR A 353 22.85 2.00 -11.97
CA TYR A 353 24.28 2.17 -11.79
C TYR A 353 24.90 2.84 -13.00
N ASP A 354 25.93 3.62 -12.70
CA ASP A 354 26.95 3.99 -13.67
C ASP A 354 27.78 2.73 -13.99
N GLU A 355 28.16 2.55 -15.25
CA GLU A 355 29.00 1.44 -15.72
C GLU A 355 30.30 1.31 -14.92
N ASP A 356 30.90 2.40 -14.47
CA ASP A 356 32.12 2.44 -13.65
C ASP A 356 31.92 1.80 -12.27
N ASN A 357 30.68 1.54 -11.88
CA ASN A 357 30.36 0.80 -10.66
C ASN A 357 30.63 -0.70 -10.79
N VAL A 358 30.92 -1.18 -12.00
CA VAL A 358 31.41 -2.52 -12.32
C VAL A 358 32.83 -2.40 -12.89
N SER A 359 33.82 -2.86 -12.14
CA SER A 359 35.19 -2.98 -12.63
C SER A 359 35.29 -4.06 -13.72
N PRO A 360 36.32 -4.02 -14.59
CA PRO A 360 36.53 -5.00 -15.68
C PRO A 360 36.61 -6.49 -15.29
N ASN A 361 36.68 -6.80 -13.99
CA ASN A 361 36.66 -8.17 -13.45
C ASN A 361 35.30 -8.54 -12.81
N GLY A 362 34.26 -7.75 -13.12
CA GLY A 362 32.90 -7.83 -12.61
C GLY A 362 32.72 -7.46 -11.14
N SER A 363 33.78 -7.02 -10.43
CA SER A 363 33.67 -6.58 -9.04
C SER A 363 33.23 -5.12 -8.93
N GLY A 364 32.68 -4.71 -7.78
CA GLY A 364 32.25 -3.34 -7.56
C GLY A 364 31.00 -3.28 -6.68
N SER A 365 30.38 -2.10 -6.60
CA SER A 365 29.18 -1.91 -5.78
C SER A 365 27.98 -2.70 -6.33
N VAL A 366 27.91 -2.90 -7.65
CA VAL A 366 26.82 -3.69 -8.27
C VAL A 366 26.90 -5.17 -7.92
N LEU A 367 28.12 -5.74 -7.90
CA LEU A 367 28.32 -7.11 -7.42
C LEU A 367 27.98 -7.21 -5.93
N ASN A 368 28.41 -6.25 -5.10
CA ASN A 368 28.08 -6.26 -3.67
C ASN A 368 26.58 -6.24 -3.44
N GLU A 369 25.84 -5.42 -4.21
CA GLU A 369 24.38 -5.40 -4.18
C GLU A 369 23.78 -6.75 -4.54
N ALA A 370 24.18 -7.35 -5.67
CA ALA A 370 23.68 -8.65 -6.10
C ALA A 370 23.96 -9.76 -5.07
N VAL A 371 25.16 -9.75 -4.47
CA VAL A 371 25.53 -10.70 -3.40
C VAL A 371 24.68 -10.50 -2.16
N THR A 372 24.48 -9.25 -1.72
CA THR A 372 23.62 -8.93 -0.57
C THR A 372 22.17 -9.32 -0.84
N ALA A 373 21.65 -9.05 -2.04
CA ALA A 373 20.30 -9.44 -2.45
C ALA A 373 20.10 -10.95 -2.30
N VAL A 374 21.02 -11.76 -2.82
CA VAL A 374 20.91 -13.23 -2.73
C VAL A 374 21.14 -13.73 -1.31
N ALA A 375 22.23 -13.30 -0.66
CA ALA A 375 22.66 -13.88 0.60
C ALA A 375 21.88 -13.38 1.82
N ALA A 376 21.49 -12.10 1.84
CA ALA A 376 20.78 -11.48 2.96
C ALA A 376 19.26 -11.43 2.69
N ARG A 377 18.85 -11.00 1.49
CA ARG A 377 17.43 -10.83 1.12
C ARG A 377 16.80 -12.07 0.49
N GLN A 378 17.53 -13.18 0.36
CA GLN A 378 17.07 -14.44 -0.25
C GLN A 378 16.58 -14.31 -1.70
N VAL A 379 16.94 -13.22 -2.40
CA VAL A 379 16.61 -13.03 -3.81
C VAL A 379 17.12 -14.22 -4.63
N SER A 380 16.24 -14.79 -5.44
CA SER A 380 16.55 -15.98 -6.23
C SER A 380 16.67 -15.69 -7.73
N GLU A 381 16.25 -14.50 -8.16
CA GLU A 381 16.25 -14.10 -9.57
C GLU A 381 17.05 -12.79 -9.76
N ILE A 382 17.97 -12.78 -10.71
CA ILE A 382 18.74 -11.60 -11.08
C ILE A 382 18.44 -11.27 -12.54
N ALA A 383 18.17 -10.00 -12.79
CA ALA A 383 17.98 -9.45 -14.12
C ALA A 383 18.99 -8.32 -14.36
N ILE A 384 19.72 -8.36 -15.48
CA ILE A 384 20.83 -7.40 -15.74
C ILE A 384 20.69 -6.84 -17.15
N PHE A 385 20.72 -5.53 -17.32
CA PHE A 385 20.82 -4.95 -18.66
C PHE A 385 21.67 -3.69 -18.67
N GLY A 386 22.28 -3.43 -19.82
CA GLY A 386 23.04 -2.22 -20.01
C GLY A 386 23.19 -1.80 -21.46
N TYR A 387 23.57 -0.54 -21.60
CA TYR A 387 23.80 0.13 -22.87
C TYR A 387 25.29 0.46 -23.05
N SER A 388 25.84 0.37 -24.27
CA SER A 388 27.24 0.71 -24.54
C SER A 388 28.20 -0.07 -23.60
N HIS A 389 29.13 0.60 -22.92
CA HIS A 389 30.01 0.03 -21.90
C HIS A 389 29.24 -0.61 -20.73
N GLY A 390 28.02 -0.16 -20.42
CA GLY A 390 27.11 -0.86 -19.50
C GLY A 390 26.71 -2.26 -19.97
N GLY A 391 26.74 -2.50 -21.28
CA GLY A 391 26.62 -3.83 -21.87
C GLY A 391 27.83 -4.72 -21.60
N GLY A 392 29.05 -4.19 -21.73
CA GLY A 392 30.28 -4.86 -21.27
C GLY A 392 30.25 -5.15 -19.77
N SER A 393 29.89 -4.15 -18.95
CA SER A 393 29.67 -4.32 -17.50
C SER A 393 28.62 -5.39 -17.19
N THR A 394 27.59 -5.53 -18.04
CA THR A 394 26.58 -6.60 -17.91
C THR A 394 27.21 -7.98 -18.15
N TYR A 395 28.15 -8.12 -19.11
CA TYR A 395 28.92 -9.35 -19.28
C TYR A 395 29.78 -9.64 -18.05
N ASP A 396 30.60 -8.68 -17.65
CA ASP A 396 31.61 -8.86 -16.61
C ASP A 396 30.97 -9.17 -15.25
N LEU A 397 29.87 -8.48 -14.91
CA LEU A 397 29.08 -8.77 -13.72
C LEU A 397 28.50 -10.19 -13.76
N ALA A 398 27.92 -10.61 -14.88
CA ALA A 398 27.35 -11.95 -15.03
C ALA A 398 28.42 -13.04 -14.94
N GLU A 399 29.59 -12.83 -15.56
CA GLU A 399 30.75 -13.72 -15.48
C GLU A 399 31.23 -13.84 -14.03
N ARG A 400 31.33 -12.71 -13.33
CA ARG A 400 31.77 -12.72 -11.95
C ARG A 400 30.77 -13.40 -11.00
N LEU A 401 29.48 -13.15 -11.17
CA LEU A 401 28.41 -13.85 -10.45
C LEU A 401 28.46 -15.36 -10.68
N ASP A 402 28.77 -15.80 -11.90
CA ASP A 402 28.87 -17.24 -12.21
C ASP A 402 30.10 -17.89 -11.58
N ILE A 403 31.25 -17.20 -11.60
CA ILE A 403 32.49 -17.65 -10.95
C ILE A 403 32.31 -17.75 -9.43
N ASP A 404 31.73 -16.73 -8.80
CA ASP A 404 31.59 -16.65 -7.35
C ASP A 404 30.34 -17.40 -6.84
N ARG A 405 29.51 -17.94 -7.73
CA ARG A 405 28.26 -18.66 -7.42
C ARG A 405 28.34 -19.62 -6.22
N PRO A 406 29.40 -20.46 -6.05
CA PRO A 406 29.49 -21.35 -4.89
C PRO A 406 29.52 -20.66 -3.52
N GLY A 407 29.91 -19.38 -3.46
CA GLY A 407 30.01 -18.59 -2.23
C GLY A 407 28.86 -17.62 -1.99
N ILE A 408 27.97 -17.42 -2.97
CA ILE A 408 26.89 -16.41 -2.90
C ILE A 408 25.59 -17.04 -2.37
N GLY A 409 25.15 -18.13 -2.99
CA GLY A 409 23.85 -18.74 -2.72
C GLY A 409 23.22 -19.36 -3.96
N VAL A 410 21.92 -19.66 -3.90
CA VAL A 410 21.16 -20.21 -5.03
C VAL A 410 20.38 -19.09 -5.70
N PHE A 411 20.70 -18.82 -6.96
CA PHE A 411 20.02 -17.81 -7.77
C PHE A 411 20.12 -18.15 -9.26
N GLU A 412 19.30 -17.51 -10.09
CA GLU A 412 19.32 -17.59 -11.54
C GLU A 412 19.46 -16.20 -12.17
N ILE A 413 20.24 -16.09 -13.26
CA ILE A 413 20.22 -14.87 -14.09
C ILE A 413 19.11 -15.08 -15.13
N VAL A 414 17.87 -14.73 -14.75
CA VAL A 414 16.66 -15.09 -15.51
C VAL A 414 16.56 -14.34 -16.85
N VAL A 415 17.02 -13.10 -16.87
CA VAL A 415 17.07 -12.27 -18.08
C VAL A 415 18.30 -11.38 -18.08
N SER A 416 18.94 -11.27 -19.24
CA SER A 416 19.87 -10.18 -19.53
C SER A 416 19.56 -9.48 -20.84
N SER A 417 19.98 -8.23 -20.98
CA SER A 417 19.85 -7.51 -22.25
C SER A 417 21.03 -6.59 -22.53
N TYR A 418 21.46 -6.60 -23.79
CA TYR A 418 22.37 -5.60 -24.35
C TYR A 418 21.63 -4.61 -25.22
N VAL A 419 22.06 -3.36 -25.13
CA VAL A 419 21.71 -2.29 -26.04
C VAL A 419 23.01 -1.68 -26.56
N ASP A 420 23.36 -2.04 -27.79
CA ASP A 420 24.56 -1.60 -28.48
C ASP A 420 25.84 -1.71 -27.64
N ALA A 421 26.06 -2.91 -27.10
CA ALA A 421 27.06 -3.16 -26.08
C ALA A 421 28.50 -3.10 -26.61
N VAL A 422 29.36 -2.42 -25.86
CA VAL A 422 30.81 -2.32 -26.06
C VAL A 422 31.46 -3.01 -24.86
N GLU A 423 32.61 -3.64 -25.06
CA GLU A 423 33.40 -4.21 -23.96
C GLU A 423 33.75 -3.12 -22.93
N ASN A 424 33.94 -3.49 -21.66
CA ASN A 424 34.26 -2.54 -20.58
C ASN A 424 35.58 -2.88 -19.91
N ASP A 425 36.62 -3.16 -20.71
CA ASP A 425 37.93 -3.50 -20.18
C ASP A 425 38.83 -2.28 -19.91
N SER A 426 38.43 -1.11 -20.41
CA SER A 426 39.08 0.19 -20.24
C SER A 426 38.16 1.38 -20.57
N ASP A 427 38.44 2.57 -20.04
CA ASP A 427 37.71 3.83 -20.29
C ASP A 427 37.68 4.29 -21.77
N PHE A 428 38.34 3.58 -22.69
CA PHE A 428 38.43 3.93 -24.11
C PHE A 428 38.23 2.70 -25.01
N ASP A 429 37.43 1.75 -24.56
CA ASP A 429 37.11 0.57 -25.34
C ASP A 429 36.20 0.95 -26.52
N LEU A 430 36.53 0.42 -27.70
CA LEU A 430 35.75 0.55 -28.92
C LEU A 430 35.37 -0.83 -29.47
N ASP A 431 35.78 -1.91 -28.80
CA ASP A 431 35.54 -3.26 -29.23
C ASP A 431 34.11 -3.68 -28.85
N GLN A 432 33.43 -4.31 -29.81
CA GLN A 432 32.04 -4.72 -29.64
C GLN A 432 31.94 -5.84 -28.62
N GLU A 433 30.97 -5.79 -27.70
CA GLU A 433 30.69 -6.92 -26.82
C GLU A 433 29.92 -8.01 -27.58
N LEU A 434 30.63 -9.07 -27.97
CA LEU A 434 30.08 -10.18 -28.75
C LEU A 434 29.79 -11.44 -27.92
N ARG A 435 30.15 -11.43 -26.64
CA ARG A 435 30.01 -12.57 -25.74
C ARG A 435 28.62 -12.55 -25.12
N ARG A 436 28.01 -13.73 -24.98
CA ARG A 436 26.74 -13.85 -24.28
C ARG A 436 27.02 -13.91 -22.76
N PRO A 437 26.30 -13.16 -21.91
CA PRO A 437 26.43 -13.28 -20.46
C PRO A 437 26.30 -14.75 -20.02
N PRO A 438 27.26 -15.30 -19.27
CA PRO A 438 27.22 -16.71 -18.88
C PRO A 438 26.03 -16.99 -17.96
N SER A 439 25.53 -18.23 -18.02
CA SER A 439 24.42 -18.74 -17.20
C SER A 439 23.10 -17.96 -17.26
N THR A 440 22.97 -17.00 -18.17
CA THR A 440 21.68 -16.32 -18.41
C THR A 440 20.69 -17.26 -19.09
N GLN A 441 19.46 -17.31 -18.59
CA GLN A 441 18.41 -18.14 -19.19
C GLN A 441 17.91 -17.54 -20.51
N TYR A 442 17.68 -16.23 -20.53
CA TYR A 442 17.25 -15.49 -21.70
C TYR A 442 18.12 -14.25 -21.89
N HIS A 443 18.66 -14.07 -23.10
CA HIS A 443 19.43 -12.89 -23.45
C HIS A 443 18.79 -12.17 -24.63
N ALA A 444 18.55 -10.87 -24.49
CA ALA A 444 18.17 -9.97 -25.57
C ALA A 444 19.37 -9.16 -26.03
N ASN A 445 19.48 -8.90 -27.33
CA ASN A 445 20.56 -8.10 -27.90
C ASN A 445 19.99 -7.19 -28.99
N HIS A 446 20.05 -5.88 -28.78
CA HIS A 446 19.78 -4.87 -29.79
C HIS A 446 21.11 -4.20 -30.09
N TYR A 447 21.48 -4.12 -31.36
CA TYR A 447 22.76 -3.54 -31.75
C TYR A 447 22.61 -2.79 -33.07
N GLN A 448 23.53 -1.88 -33.35
CA GLN A 448 23.74 -1.32 -34.69
C GLN A 448 25.08 -1.82 -35.26
N VAL A 449 25.34 -1.58 -36.54
CA VAL A 449 26.62 -1.94 -37.17
C VAL A 449 27.23 -0.67 -37.75
N GLY A 450 28.37 -0.29 -37.20
CA GLY A 450 29.01 1.00 -37.34
C GLY A 450 28.86 1.80 -38.61
N SER A 451 28.76 3.10 -38.37
CA SER A 451 28.98 4.15 -39.34
C SER A 451 30.25 4.94 -39.00
N PHE A 452 30.72 5.84 -39.86
CA PHE A 452 31.83 6.73 -39.46
C PHE A 452 31.40 7.79 -38.41
N VAL A 453 30.10 7.86 -38.07
CA VAL A 453 29.50 8.94 -37.29
C VAL A 453 29.55 8.67 -35.78
N ASP A 454 29.59 7.40 -35.37
CA ASP A 454 29.62 6.92 -33.98
C ASP A 454 31.06 6.66 -33.47
N ILE A 455 32.09 6.99 -34.26
CA ILE A 455 33.51 6.76 -33.91
C ILE A 455 33.80 5.26 -33.69
N PHE A 456 33.03 4.36 -34.33
CA PHE A 456 33.14 2.91 -34.19
C PHE A 456 32.70 2.35 -32.82
N LEU A 457 32.01 3.14 -32.00
CA LEU A 457 31.34 2.63 -30.80
C LEU A 457 30.08 1.89 -31.25
N ASP A 458 30.19 0.57 -31.40
CA ASP A 458 29.09 -0.23 -31.91
C ASP A 458 28.98 -1.54 -31.15
N GLY A 459 27.74 -1.95 -30.93
CA GLY A 459 27.44 -3.32 -30.58
C GLY A 459 27.61 -4.26 -31.76
N GLY A 460 27.37 -5.53 -31.50
CA GLY A 460 27.44 -6.54 -32.53
C GLY A 460 26.52 -7.74 -32.31
N PRO A 461 26.50 -8.67 -33.27
CA PRO A 461 25.68 -9.87 -33.18
C PRO A 461 26.19 -10.81 -32.08
N VAL A 462 25.44 -10.96 -30.99
CA VAL A 462 25.73 -11.91 -29.92
C VAL A 462 25.07 -13.27 -30.19
N PRO A 463 25.81 -14.38 -30.29
CA PRO A 463 25.23 -15.70 -30.55
C PRO A 463 24.20 -16.15 -29.50
N ASN A 464 23.13 -16.82 -29.95
CA ASN A 464 22.05 -17.35 -29.10
C ASN A 464 21.32 -16.27 -28.29
N SER A 465 21.22 -15.07 -28.84
CA SER A 465 20.46 -13.96 -28.28
C SER A 465 19.14 -13.76 -29.02
N ASN A 466 18.24 -12.98 -28.41
CA ASN A 466 16.92 -12.70 -28.96
C ASN A 466 16.83 -11.25 -29.47
N PRO A 467 16.14 -11.01 -30.59
CA PRO A 467 15.54 -12.02 -31.47
C PRO A 467 16.58 -12.94 -32.14
N PRO A 468 16.28 -14.23 -32.31
CA PRO A 468 17.27 -15.20 -32.78
C PRO A 468 17.66 -14.96 -34.25
N PRO A 469 18.87 -15.40 -34.65
CA PRO A 469 19.83 -16.17 -33.86
C PRO A 469 20.83 -15.31 -33.07
N THR A 470 20.95 -14.02 -33.37
CA THR A 470 22.07 -13.17 -32.93
C THR A 470 21.64 -11.78 -32.43
N GLY A 471 20.35 -11.57 -32.19
CA GLY A 471 19.81 -10.29 -31.78
C GLY A 471 19.24 -9.49 -32.95
N LEU A 472 18.79 -8.28 -32.66
CA LEU A 472 18.23 -7.36 -33.64
C LEU A 472 19.28 -6.33 -34.04
N ASN A 473 19.69 -6.34 -35.31
CA ASN A 473 20.31 -5.16 -35.90
C ASN A 473 19.22 -4.07 -36.06
N VAL A 474 19.27 -3.06 -35.21
CA VAL A 474 18.29 -1.95 -35.15
C VAL A 474 18.25 -1.17 -36.47
N GLU A 475 19.40 -0.97 -37.12
CA GLU A 475 19.49 -0.24 -38.40
C GLU A 475 18.83 -0.98 -39.57
N SER A 476 18.68 -2.30 -39.44
CA SER A 476 17.96 -3.10 -40.44
C SER A 476 16.45 -2.92 -40.38
N THR A 477 15.93 -2.26 -39.33
CA THR A 477 14.50 -2.02 -39.14
C THR A 477 14.08 -0.67 -39.74
N PRO A 478 12.83 -0.51 -40.18
CA PRO A 478 12.34 0.78 -40.67
C PRO A 478 12.36 1.91 -39.62
N TRP A 479 12.25 1.56 -38.33
CA TRP A 479 12.19 2.54 -37.24
C TRP A 479 13.56 2.89 -36.67
N GLY A 480 14.54 2.01 -36.81
CA GLY A 480 15.93 2.22 -36.37
C GLY A 480 16.89 2.63 -37.49
N ALA A 481 16.39 2.86 -38.71
CA ALA A 481 17.22 3.27 -39.83
C ALA A 481 17.93 4.61 -39.54
N GLY A 482 19.26 4.60 -39.55
CA GLY A 482 20.07 5.76 -39.16
C GLY A 482 20.18 5.98 -37.66
N SER A 483 19.89 4.94 -36.86
CA SER A 483 20.32 4.88 -35.46
C SER A 483 21.82 5.15 -35.37
N THR A 484 22.22 5.73 -34.24
CA THR A 484 23.61 5.88 -33.84
C THR A 484 23.74 5.27 -32.46
N HIS A 485 24.97 5.02 -32.02
CA HIS A 485 25.28 4.55 -30.68
C HIS A 485 24.51 5.34 -29.62
N TYR A 486 24.65 6.67 -29.65
CA TYR A 486 24.05 7.62 -28.72
C TYR A 486 22.50 7.70 -28.71
N LEU A 487 21.80 7.00 -29.60
CA LEU A 487 20.33 7.10 -29.73
C LEU A 487 19.63 5.75 -29.64
N VAL A 488 20.39 4.65 -29.68
CA VAL A 488 19.81 3.31 -29.86
C VAL A 488 18.98 2.88 -28.64
N ASP A 489 19.36 3.28 -27.43
CA ASP A 489 18.63 2.99 -26.20
C ASP A 489 17.37 3.86 -26.02
N ASP A 490 17.31 5.02 -26.68
CA ASP A 490 16.17 5.94 -26.63
C ASP A 490 14.98 5.51 -27.48
N TYR A 491 15.16 4.59 -28.42
CA TYR A 491 14.05 4.10 -29.24
C TYR A 491 12.99 3.42 -28.38
N VAL A 492 11.73 3.86 -28.52
CA VAL A 492 10.61 3.28 -27.79
C VAL A 492 10.48 1.77 -28.04
N GLN A 493 10.81 1.30 -29.24
CA GLN A 493 10.77 -0.11 -29.60
C GLN A 493 11.79 -0.94 -28.80
N VAL A 494 13.02 -0.43 -28.64
CA VAL A 494 14.06 -1.08 -27.82
C VAL A 494 13.62 -1.11 -26.36
N ARG A 495 13.19 0.04 -25.82
CA ARG A 495 12.74 0.17 -24.43
C ARG A 495 11.56 -0.75 -24.10
N THR A 496 10.51 -0.74 -24.92
CA THR A 496 9.34 -1.61 -24.74
C THR A 496 9.73 -3.08 -24.83
N TYR A 497 10.61 -3.46 -25.76
CA TYR A 497 11.05 -4.85 -25.86
C TYR A 497 11.80 -5.31 -24.61
N ILE A 498 12.71 -4.49 -24.07
CA ILE A 498 13.42 -4.82 -22.82
C ILE A 498 12.41 -4.95 -21.69
N GLN A 499 11.57 -3.94 -21.50
CA GLN A 499 10.55 -3.92 -20.47
C GLN A 499 9.64 -5.16 -20.52
N ASP A 500 9.06 -5.48 -21.68
CA ASP A 500 8.18 -6.64 -21.84
C ASP A 500 8.88 -7.97 -21.53
N ASN A 501 10.17 -8.09 -21.86
CA ASN A 501 10.92 -9.32 -21.59
C ASN A 501 11.24 -9.49 -20.11
N PHE A 502 11.51 -8.40 -19.40
CA PHE A 502 11.73 -8.42 -17.96
C PHE A 502 10.41 -8.74 -17.25
N GLU A 503 9.32 -8.07 -17.62
CA GLU A 503 8.02 -8.29 -17.00
C GLU A 503 7.44 -9.69 -17.19
N SER A 504 7.78 -10.35 -18.30
CA SER A 504 7.29 -11.70 -18.60
C SER A 504 8.12 -12.82 -17.97
N ARG A 505 9.28 -12.51 -17.36
CA ARG A 505 10.22 -13.52 -16.86
C ARG A 505 10.60 -13.35 -15.40
N LEU A 506 10.65 -12.12 -14.91
CA LEU A 506 11.01 -11.83 -13.54
C LEU A 506 9.76 -11.86 -12.67
N SER A 507 9.83 -12.64 -11.60
CA SER A 507 8.86 -12.55 -10.51
C SER A 507 8.94 -11.18 -9.83
N ARG A 508 7.86 -10.77 -9.18
CA ARG A 508 7.83 -9.52 -8.43
C ARG A 508 8.02 -9.82 -6.96
#